data_AF-A0A699TE27-F1
#
_entry.id   AF-A0A699TE27-F1
#
_cell.length_a   1.000
_cell.length_b   1.000
_cell.length_c   1.000
_cell.angle_alpha   90.00
_cell.angle_beta   90.00
_cell.angle_gamma   90.00
#
_symmetry.space_group_name_H-M   'P 1'
#
loop_
_entity.id
_entity.type
_entity.pdbx_description
1 polymer ?
#
loop_
_entity_poly.entity_id
_entity_poly.type
_entity_poly.pdbx_seq_one_letter_code
_entity_poly.pdbx_strand_id
1 'polypeptide(L)'
;MIEVTNKKVAVAKEKLKEARTGQKSYADKHRRSLEFQPDLSYVKEPEAILDRQDKVMRKKTIPFVKILWRSHPEQEATWVTEESIRTSYPHFFP
;
A
#
# COMPACT_ATOMS: atom_id res chain seq x y z
N MET A 1 -53.06 -6.20 -9.95
CA MET A 1 -52.18 -5.15 -10.52
C MET A 1 -50.87 -4.94 -9.76
N ILE A 2 -50.78 -5.33 -8.47
CA ILE A 2 -49.60 -5.12 -7.57
C ILE A 2 -48.42 -6.07 -7.86
N GLU A 3 -48.64 -7.27 -8.40
CA GLU A 3 -47.57 -8.23 -8.69
C GLU A 3 -46.71 -7.85 -9.91
N VAL A 4 -47.33 -7.18 -10.89
CA VAL A 4 -46.66 -6.73 -12.13
C VAL A 4 -45.67 -5.60 -11.84
N THR A 5 -46.00 -4.72 -10.89
CA THR A 5 -45.11 -3.64 -10.44
C THR A 5 -43.90 -4.18 -9.68
N ASN A 6 -44.07 -5.20 -8.83
CA ASN A 6 -42.96 -5.82 -8.09
C ASN A 6 -41.93 -6.51 -9.02
N LYS A 7 -42.41 -7.21 -10.06
CA LYS A 7 -41.54 -7.83 -11.06
C LYS A 7 -40.70 -6.79 -11.82
N LYS A 8 -41.28 -5.67 -12.21
CA LYS A 8 -40.56 -4.60 -12.92
C LYS A 8 -39.52 -3.90 -12.03
N VAL A 9 -39.83 -3.70 -10.74
CA VAL A 9 -38.88 -3.15 -9.77
C VAL A 9 -37.70 -4.10 -9.53
N ALA A 10 -37.92 -5.41 -9.50
CA ALA A 10 -36.84 -6.40 -9.38
C ALA A 10 -35.87 -6.36 -10.58
N VAL A 11 -36.40 -6.30 -11.80
CA VAL A 11 -35.60 -6.18 -13.03
C VAL A 11 -34.79 -4.88 -13.06
N ALA A 12 -35.38 -3.76 -12.63
CA ALA A 12 -34.66 -2.49 -12.55
C ALA A 12 -33.49 -2.53 -11.55
N LYS A 13 -33.67 -3.19 -10.40
CA LYS A 13 -32.62 -3.38 -9.39
C LYS A 13 -31.47 -4.25 -9.92
N GLU A 14 -31.76 -5.32 -10.64
CA GLU A 14 -30.73 -6.18 -11.23
C GLU A 14 -29.93 -5.45 -12.32
N LYS A 15 -30.60 -4.73 -13.23
CA LYS A 15 -29.91 -3.92 -14.25
C LYS A 15 -29.02 -2.83 -13.65
N LEU A 16 -29.45 -2.20 -12.55
CA LEU A 16 -28.63 -1.22 -11.81
C LEU A 16 -27.40 -1.87 -11.15
N LYS A 17 -27.53 -3.09 -10.62
CA LYS A 17 -26.39 -3.84 -10.08
C LYS A 17 -25.40 -4.24 -11.19
N GLU A 18 -25.91 -4.74 -12.32
CA GLU A 18 -25.11 -5.17 -13.47
C GLU A 18 -24.30 -4.00 -14.07
N ALA A 19 -24.90 -2.83 -14.21
CA ALA A 19 -24.22 -1.61 -14.63
C ALA A 19 -23.13 -1.19 -13.62
N ARG A 20 -23.41 -1.28 -12.31
CA ARG A 20 -22.44 -0.98 -11.24
C ARG A 20 -21.26 -1.97 -11.23
N THR A 21 -21.50 -3.25 -11.50
CA THR A 21 -20.45 -4.26 -11.60
C THR A 21 -19.59 -4.08 -12.85
N GLY A 22 -20.20 -3.68 -13.98
CA GLY A 22 -19.46 -3.34 -15.20
C GLY A 22 -18.47 -2.19 -14.98
N GLN A 23 -18.91 -1.13 -14.31
CA GLN A 23 -18.06 0.01 -13.94
C GLN A 23 -16.95 -0.35 -12.94
N LYS A 24 -17.20 -1.26 -11.99
CA LYS A 24 -16.19 -1.69 -11.00
C LYS A 24 -14.98 -2.39 -11.61
N SER A 25 -15.14 -3.08 -12.75
CA SER A 25 -14.02 -3.81 -13.39
C SER A 25 -12.90 -2.91 -13.88
N TYR A 26 -13.17 -1.63 -14.18
CA TYR A 26 -12.18 -0.67 -14.64
C TYR A 26 -11.24 -0.21 -13.51
N ALA A 27 -11.77 -0.11 -12.27
CA ALA A 27 -11.00 0.31 -11.11
C ALA A 27 -10.14 -0.82 -10.50
N ASP A 28 -10.58 -2.07 -10.59
CA ASP A 28 -9.86 -3.20 -9.97
C ASP A 28 -8.63 -3.67 -10.76
N LYS A 29 -8.53 -3.42 -12.07
CA LYS A 29 -7.41 -3.90 -12.92
C LYS A 29 -6.02 -3.37 -12.52
N HIS A 30 -5.95 -2.26 -11.79
CA HIS A 30 -4.69 -1.69 -11.29
C HIS A 30 -4.64 -1.57 -9.77
N ARG A 31 -5.64 -2.11 -9.06
CA ARG A 31 -5.71 -2.02 -7.62
C ARG A 31 -4.78 -3.08 -7.02
N ARG A 32 -3.52 -2.70 -6.76
CA ARG A 32 -2.72 -3.44 -5.76
C ARG A 32 -3.50 -3.36 -4.45
N SER A 33 -3.67 -4.50 -3.78
CA SER A 33 -4.24 -4.55 -2.44
C SER A 33 -3.26 -3.87 -1.49
N LEU A 34 -3.41 -2.56 -1.29
CA LEU A 34 -2.80 -1.90 -0.15
C LEU A 34 -3.51 -2.42 1.09
N GLU A 35 -2.77 -3.16 1.92
CA GLU A 35 -3.21 -3.48 3.27
C GLU A 35 -3.15 -2.19 4.08
N PHE A 36 -4.31 -1.58 4.28
CA PHE A 36 -4.47 -0.48 5.21
C PHE A 36 -4.79 -1.06 6.58
N GLN A 37 -4.14 -0.52 7.62
CA GLN A 37 -4.61 -0.79 8.97
C GLN A 37 -6.04 -0.26 9.15
N PRO A 38 -6.83 -0.80 10.09
CA PRO A 38 -8.23 -0.40 10.31
C PRO A 38 -8.42 1.09 10.63
N ASP A 39 -7.35 1.80 11.01
CA ASP A 39 -7.30 3.25 11.22
C ASP A 39 -6.95 4.04 9.95
N LEU A 40 -6.90 3.38 8.79
CA LEU A 40 -6.44 3.90 7.49
C LEU A 40 -4.96 4.37 7.49
N SER A 41 -4.18 4.01 8.51
CA SER A 41 -2.74 4.24 8.48
C SER A 41 -2.08 3.24 7.52
N TYR A 42 -1.22 3.75 6.65
CA TYR A 42 -0.38 2.93 5.79
C TYR A 42 1.00 2.82 6.44
N VAL A 43 1.21 1.76 7.19
CA VAL A 43 2.51 1.46 7.80
C VAL A 43 3.32 0.62 6.81
N LYS A 44 4.31 1.23 6.14
CA LYS A 44 5.28 0.47 5.34
C LYS A 44 6.15 -0.34 6.29
N GLU A 45 5.89 -1.63 6.38
CA GLU A 45 6.74 -2.53 7.15
C GLU A 45 8.08 -2.73 6.43
N PRO A 46 9.22 -2.31 7.02
CA PRO A 46 10.52 -2.69 6.49
C PRO A 46 10.70 -4.20 6.66
N GLU A 47 11.23 -4.84 5.62
CA GLU A 47 11.46 -6.28 5.59
C GLU A 47 12.91 -6.62 5.93
N ALA A 48 13.87 -5.91 5.31
CA ALA A 48 15.29 -6.15 5.49
C ALA A 48 16.12 -4.89 5.23
N ILE A 49 17.27 -4.78 5.90
CA ILE A 49 18.34 -3.87 5.51
C ILE A 49 19.19 -4.59 4.47
N LEU A 50 19.19 -4.11 3.23
CA LEU A 50 19.94 -4.70 2.12
C LEU A 50 21.39 -4.23 2.07
N ASP A 51 21.63 -2.98 2.44
CA ASP A 51 22.94 -2.35 2.33
C ASP A 51 23.10 -1.20 3.32
N ARG A 52 24.35 -0.84 3.62
CA ARG A 52 24.72 0.31 4.47
C ARG A 52 25.81 1.11 3.80
N GLN A 53 25.63 2.43 3.73
CA GLN A 53 26.58 3.33 3.10
C GLN A 53 26.75 4.61 3.91
N ASP A 54 28.00 5.00 4.11
CA ASP A 54 28.33 6.27 4.75
C ASP A 54 28.50 7.37 3.71
N LYS A 55 27.71 8.44 3.86
CA LYS A 55 27.88 9.66 3.09
C LYS A 55 28.76 10.64 3.84
N VAL A 56 30.04 10.66 3.48
CA VAL A 56 31.03 11.60 4.02
C VAL A 56 30.82 13.00 3.43
N MET A 57 30.63 13.98 4.29
CA MET A 57 30.62 15.41 3.95
C MET A 57 31.76 16.14 4.64
N ARG A 58 32.02 17.38 4.23
CA ARG A 58 33.15 18.20 4.73
C ARG A 58 33.25 18.32 6.25
N LYS A 59 32.13 18.21 6.98
CA LYS A 59 32.07 18.39 8.45
C LYS A 59 31.43 17.22 9.20
N LYS A 60 30.83 16.25 8.51
CA LYS A 60 30.10 15.14 9.14
C LYS A 60 29.97 13.95 8.20
N THR A 61 29.80 12.77 8.79
CA THR A 61 29.43 11.55 8.08
C THR A 61 27.99 11.21 8.42
N ILE A 62 27.15 10.95 7.42
CA ILE A 62 25.77 10.49 7.64
C ILE A 62 25.64 9.05 7.15
N PRO A 63 25.30 8.09 8.03
CA PRO A 63 25.01 6.72 7.63
C PRO A 63 23.63 6.62 6.97
N PHE A 64 23.60 5.97 5.81
CA PHE A 64 22.41 5.60 5.06
C PHE A 64 22.25 4.09 5.04
N VAL A 65 21.01 3.63 5.10
CA VAL A 65 20.66 2.23 5.00
C VAL A 65 19.67 2.04 3.85
N LYS A 66 19.88 0.98 3.07
CA LYS A 66 18.96 0.58 2.00
C LYS A 66 17.93 -0.36 2.59
N ILE A 67 16.67 0.06 2.60
CA ILE A 67 15.56 -0.70 3.18
C ILE A 67 14.73 -1.33 2.08
N LEU A 68 14.54 -2.64 2.19
CA LEU A 68 13.50 -3.38 1.49
C LEU A 68 12.19 -3.24 2.24
N TRP A 69 11.10 -2.93 1.53
CA TRP A 69 9.77 -2.79 2.14
C TRP A 69 8.89 -3.99 1.80
N ARG A 70 8.20 -4.53 2.79
CA ARG A 70 7.25 -5.64 2.64
C ARG A 70 6.19 -5.23 1.61
N SER A 71 5.99 -6.05 0.57
CA SER A 71 5.08 -5.82 -0.59
C SER A 71 5.67 -5.09 -1.82
N HIS A 72 6.94 -4.69 -1.81
CA HIS A 72 7.59 -4.11 -2.98
C HIS A 72 8.74 -4.98 -3.48
N PRO A 73 8.95 -5.10 -4.80
CA PRO A 73 10.13 -5.80 -5.33
C PRO A 73 11.42 -5.08 -4.90
N GLU A 74 12.54 -5.78 -4.82
CA GLU A 74 13.83 -5.23 -4.38
C GLU A 74 14.29 -3.99 -5.17
N GLN A 75 13.80 -3.85 -6.40
CA GLN A 75 14.03 -2.68 -7.26
C GLN A 75 13.45 -1.37 -6.69
N GLU A 76 12.47 -1.46 -5.79
CA GLU A 76 11.82 -0.33 -5.11
C GLU A 76 12.42 -0.06 -3.71
N ALA A 77 13.54 -0.70 -3.35
CA ALA A 77 14.23 -0.44 -2.10
C ALA A 77 14.70 1.03 -2.01
N THR A 78 14.48 1.65 -0.86
CA THR A 78 14.74 3.09 -0.67
C THR A 78 15.92 3.31 0.26
N TRP A 79 16.75 4.31 -0.04
CA TRP A 79 17.80 4.79 0.86
C TRP A 79 17.21 5.73 1.91
N VAL A 80 17.36 5.36 3.18
CA VAL A 80 16.87 6.15 4.33
C VAL A 80 18.04 6.39 5.28
N THR A 81 17.99 7.48 6.05
CA THR A 81 18.98 7.71 7.11
C THR A 81 18.84 6.68 8.22
N GLU A 82 19.96 6.21 8.75
CA GLU A 82 19.95 5.19 9.81
C GLU A 82 19.17 5.66 11.05
N GLU A 83 19.32 6.93 11.43
CA GLU A 83 18.64 7.53 12.59
C GLU A 83 17.11 7.44 12.49
N SER A 84 16.55 7.66 11.30
CA SER A 84 15.10 7.59 11.06
C SER A 84 14.58 6.17 11.25
N ILE A 85 15.30 5.18 10.71
CA ILE A 85 14.92 3.76 10.87
C ILE A 85 15.16 3.30 12.31
N ARG A 86 16.23 3.73 13.00
CA ARG A 86 16.43 3.41 14.42
C ARG A 86 15.32 3.97 15.31
N THR A 87 14.80 5.15 14.98
CA THR A 87 13.70 5.78 15.73
C THR A 87 12.38 5.05 15.48
N SER A 88 12.09 4.72 14.22
CA SER A 88 10.79 4.17 13.82
C SER A 88 10.72 2.64 13.96
N TYR A 89 11.86 1.96 13.76
CA TYR A 89 12.00 0.50 13.74
C TYR A 89 13.27 0.08 14.50
N PRO A 90 13.36 0.33 15.82
CA PRO A 90 14.55 0.07 16.62
C PRO A 90 14.99 -1.41 16.60
N HIS A 91 14.05 -2.33 16.42
CA HIS A 91 14.29 -3.77 16.37
C HIS A 91 15.15 -4.24 15.17
N PHE A 92 15.36 -3.40 14.16
CA PHE A 92 16.21 -3.71 13.00
C PHE A 92 17.71 -3.54 13.28
N PHE A 93 18.08 -2.97 14.43
CA PHE A 93 19.47 -2.74 14.80
C PHE A 93 19.78 -3.49 16.11
N PRO A 94 20.90 -4.23 16.19
CA PRO A 94 21.36 -4.85 17.43
C PRO A 94 21.83 -3.81 18.46
#